data_AF-A0A7Y5U673-F1
#
_entry.id   AF-A0A7Y5U673-F1
#
_cell.length_a   1.000
_cell.length_b   1.000
_cell.length_c   1.000
_cell.angle_alpha   90.00
_cell.angle_beta   90.00
_cell.angle_gamma   90.00
#
_symmetry.space_group_name_H-M   'P 1'
#
loop_
_entity.id
_entity.type
_entity.pdbx_description
1 polymer ?
#
loop_
_entity_poly.entity_id
_entity_poly.type
_entity_poly.pdbx_seq_one_letter_code
_entity_poly.pdbx_strand_id
1 'polypeptide(L)'
;MRAIALVDGEHYAPVVRDALRALPYEWVGAIMVGGTEKLRGDADYGVPLVDGFGEAEVVVDLSDEPVLGPAERMRWASRALAAGLPYIGADFRFDPPELAPFELPSIAVIGTGKRVGKTAVTAHLARLLARDRDVVVVAMGRGGPPEPEVIVRPPSVEELVERSRAGRHAASDHLEIAALAGVPTIGCRRAGGGLAGAVTISNVAEGARLAAERAPDLVIFDGSGAAIPP
;
A
#
# COMPACT_ATOMS: atom_id res chain seq x y z
N MET A 1 21.25 -3.30 -13.21
CA MET A 1 19.80 -3.21 -12.95
C MET A 1 19.14 -2.83 -14.25
N ARG A 2 18.23 -3.68 -14.70
CA ARG A 2 17.48 -3.50 -15.93
C ARG A 2 16.39 -2.47 -15.70
N ALA A 3 16.37 -1.40 -16.50
CA ALA A 3 15.45 -0.29 -16.34
C ALA A 3 14.63 -0.06 -17.59
N ILE A 4 13.43 0.45 -17.39
CA ILE A 4 12.61 1.00 -18.46
C ILE A 4 12.39 2.48 -18.23
N ALA A 5 12.58 3.28 -19.29
CA ALA A 5 12.38 4.71 -19.21
C ALA A 5 10.94 5.09 -19.53
N LEU A 6 10.34 6.01 -18.78
CA LEU A 6 9.20 6.79 -19.28
C LEU A 6 9.74 8.04 -19.96
N VAL A 7 9.34 8.26 -21.21
CA VAL A 7 9.81 9.38 -22.03
C VAL A 7 8.62 10.09 -22.66
N ASP A 8 8.70 11.40 -22.78
CA ASP A 8 7.74 12.20 -23.52
C ASP A 8 8.30 12.63 -24.89
N GLY A 9 7.42 13.13 -25.75
CA GLY A 9 7.77 13.67 -27.06
C GLY A 9 8.11 15.17 -27.09
N GLU A 10 8.05 15.87 -25.95
CA GLU A 10 8.47 17.27 -25.84
C GLU A 10 9.99 17.37 -25.75
N HIS A 11 10.64 16.41 -25.09
CA HIS A 11 12.08 16.25 -25.14
C HIS A 11 12.55 15.70 -26.51
N TYR A 12 13.47 16.43 -27.15
CA TYR A 12 14.08 15.94 -28.39
C TYR A 12 14.80 14.61 -28.15
N ALA A 13 14.66 13.66 -29.08
CA ALA A 13 15.23 12.32 -28.95
C ALA A 13 16.75 12.28 -28.63
N PRO A 14 17.60 13.16 -29.18
CA PRO A 14 19.00 13.22 -28.78
C PRO A 14 19.22 13.54 -27.29
N VAL A 15 18.38 14.41 -26.70
CA VAL A 15 18.47 14.78 -25.27
C VAL A 15 18.14 13.58 -24.40
N VAL A 16 17.05 12.87 -24.72
CA VAL A 16 16.65 11.65 -24.02
C VAL A 16 17.73 10.58 -24.16
N ARG A 17 18.26 10.37 -25.36
CA ARG A 17 19.33 9.39 -25.61
C ARG A 17 20.60 9.67 -24.81
N ASP A 18 20.98 10.94 -24.69
CA ASP A 18 22.14 11.32 -23.87
C ASP A 18 21.88 11.09 -22.38
N ALA A 19 20.65 11.34 -21.90
CA ALA A 19 20.24 11.00 -20.53
C ALA A 19 20.29 9.48 -20.28
N LEU A 20 19.76 8.68 -21.20
CA LEU A 20 19.82 7.21 -21.12
C LEU A 20 21.27 6.71 -21.03
N ARG A 21 22.19 7.29 -21.83
CA ARG A 21 23.62 6.93 -21.77
C ARG A 21 24.32 7.38 -20.49
N ALA A 22 23.90 8.50 -19.92
CA ALA A 22 24.52 9.07 -18.71
C ALA A 22 24.09 8.35 -17.43
N LEU A 23 22.88 7.76 -17.41
CA LEU A 23 22.34 7.08 -16.24
C LEU A 23 22.86 5.63 -16.14
N PRO A 24 23.09 5.11 -14.91
CA PRO A 24 23.77 3.83 -14.68
C PRO A 24 22.83 2.61 -14.79
N TYR A 25 21.99 2.57 -15.83
CA TYR A 25 21.00 1.50 -16.02
C TYR A 25 21.24 0.70 -17.31
N GLU A 26 20.82 -0.56 -17.28
CA GLU A 26 20.71 -1.39 -18.48
C GLU A 26 19.31 -1.22 -19.07
N TRP A 27 19.17 -0.42 -20.12
CA TRP A 27 17.85 -0.08 -20.66
C TRP A 27 17.26 -1.21 -21.48
N VAL A 28 16.11 -1.74 -21.05
CA VAL A 28 15.34 -2.76 -21.80
C VAL A 28 14.36 -2.14 -22.80
N GLY A 29 14.14 -0.83 -22.72
CA GLY A 29 13.28 -0.07 -23.62
C GLY A 29 12.88 1.29 -23.05
N ALA A 30 12.07 2.02 -23.81
CA ALA A 30 11.40 3.23 -23.36
C ALA A 30 9.90 3.17 -23.67
N ILE A 31 9.07 3.71 -22.79
CA ILE A 31 7.63 3.85 -22.96
C ILE A 31 7.35 5.32 -23.28
N MET A 32 6.75 5.56 -24.44
CA MET A 32 6.27 6.89 -24.83
C MET A 32 4.98 7.22 -24.05
N VAL A 33 5.01 8.25 -23.21
CA VAL A 33 3.89 8.59 -22.33
C VAL A 33 3.00 9.73 -22.84
N GLY A 34 3.39 10.41 -23.92
CA GLY A 34 2.62 11.48 -24.56
C GLY A 34 3.51 12.57 -25.17
N GLY A 35 2.92 13.70 -25.57
CA GLY A 35 3.68 14.84 -26.14
C GLY A 35 4.20 14.60 -27.57
N THR A 36 3.58 13.68 -28.30
CA THR A 36 4.08 13.25 -29.62
C THR A 36 3.71 14.19 -30.77
N GLU A 37 2.92 15.23 -30.51
CA GLU A 37 2.36 16.14 -31.52
C GLU A 37 3.44 16.88 -32.33
N LYS A 38 4.62 17.10 -31.73
CA LYS A 38 5.75 17.80 -32.36
C LYS A 38 6.80 16.85 -32.94
N LEU A 39 6.67 15.54 -32.70
CA LEU A 39 7.61 14.56 -33.23
C LEU A 39 7.43 14.43 -34.75
N ARG A 40 8.54 14.54 -35.48
CA ARG A 40 8.56 14.39 -36.94
C ARG A 40 9.36 13.13 -37.29
N GLY A 41 8.69 12.15 -37.89
CA GLY A 41 9.29 10.87 -38.28
C GLY A 41 9.55 9.94 -37.10
N ASP A 42 10.35 8.89 -37.34
CA ASP A 42 10.72 7.91 -36.32
C ASP A 42 11.83 8.49 -35.43
N ALA A 43 11.46 8.90 -34.22
CA ALA A 43 12.40 9.40 -33.23
C ALA A 43 13.30 8.26 -32.71
N ASP A 44 14.61 8.37 -32.95
CA ASP A 44 15.62 7.42 -32.43
C ASP A 44 16.09 7.81 -31.02
N TYR A 45 15.58 7.08 -30.02
CA TYR A 45 15.96 7.21 -28.62
C TYR A 45 17.18 6.34 -28.24
N GLY A 46 17.70 5.52 -29.16
CA GLY A 46 18.80 4.57 -28.90
C GLY A 46 18.40 3.29 -28.17
N VAL A 47 17.11 3.13 -27.85
CA VAL A 47 16.48 1.94 -27.25
C VAL A 47 15.13 1.69 -27.91
N PRO A 48 14.61 0.45 -27.93
CA PRO A 48 13.30 0.18 -28.51
C PRO A 48 12.19 0.87 -27.72
N LEU A 49 11.19 1.39 -28.44
CA LEU A 49 9.92 1.81 -27.85
C LEU A 49 9.05 0.57 -27.59
N VAL A 50 8.49 0.47 -26.39
CA VAL A 50 7.68 -0.67 -25.93
C VAL A 50 6.43 -0.20 -25.20
N ASP A 51 5.41 -1.06 -25.09
CA ASP A 51 4.11 -0.72 -24.49
C ASP A 51 3.97 -1.12 -23.00
N GLY A 52 4.99 -1.75 -22.42
CA GLY A 52 4.92 -2.27 -21.05
C GLY A 52 6.28 -2.55 -20.42
N PHE A 53 6.29 -2.93 -19.15
CA PHE A 53 7.51 -3.03 -18.35
C PHE A 53 8.44 -4.19 -18.72
N GLY A 54 7.92 -5.27 -19.33
CA GLY A 54 8.73 -6.41 -19.75
C GLY A 54 9.54 -7.01 -18.60
N GLU A 55 10.85 -7.14 -18.80
CA GLU A 55 11.79 -7.69 -17.82
C GLU A 55 12.47 -6.61 -16.95
N ALA A 56 11.94 -5.38 -16.94
CA ALA A 56 12.48 -4.31 -16.12
C ALA A 56 12.43 -4.64 -14.63
N GLU A 57 13.42 -4.15 -13.90
CA GLU A 57 13.52 -4.21 -12.44
C GLU A 57 13.18 -2.85 -11.81
N VAL A 58 13.13 -1.79 -12.61
CA VAL A 58 12.84 -0.42 -12.18
C VAL A 58 12.26 0.40 -13.33
N VAL A 59 11.34 1.32 -13.00
CA VAL A 59 10.83 2.33 -13.92
C VAL A 59 11.49 3.67 -13.59
N VAL A 60 12.09 4.30 -14.60
CA VAL A 60 12.77 5.61 -14.46
C VAL A 60 12.01 6.64 -15.29
N ASP A 61 11.46 7.65 -14.61
CA ASP A 61 10.71 8.74 -15.21
C ASP A 61 11.66 9.85 -15.68
N LEU A 62 11.79 9.97 -17.01
CA LEU A 62 12.52 11.04 -17.68
C LEU A 62 11.57 12.05 -18.34
N SER A 63 10.27 11.96 -18.06
CA SER A 63 9.25 12.83 -18.64
C SER A 63 9.00 14.08 -17.81
N ASP A 64 8.36 15.08 -18.41
CA ASP A 64 8.01 16.32 -17.71
C ASP A 64 6.62 16.90 -18.00
N GLU A 65 6.26 17.93 -17.25
CA GLU A 65 5.07 18.76 -17.54
C GLU A 65 5.25 19.47 -18.90
N PRO A 66 4.18 19.61 -19.70
CA PRO A 66 2.78 19.33 -19.36
C PRO A 66 2.35 17.89 -19.66
N VAL A 67 3.24 17.00 -20.11
CA VAL A 67 2.88 15.65 -20.55
C VAL A 67 2.51 14.79 -19.34
N LEU A 68 3.40 14.70 -18.34
CA LEU A 68 3.08 14.06 -17.06
C LEU A 68 3.10 15.07 -15.91
N GLY A 69 1.91 15.47 -15.45
CA GLY A 69 1.75 16.18 -14.20
C GLY A 69 1.80 15.25 -12.98
N PRO A 70 1.71 15.81 -11.75
CA PRO A 70 1.76 15.01 -10.52
C PRO A 70 0.72 13.88 -10.47
N ALA A 71 -0.49 14.09 -11.00
CA ALA A 71 -1.54 13.08 -10.99
C ALA A 71 -1.24 11.92 -11.95
N GLU A 72 -0.73 12.22 -13.15
CA GLU A 72 -0.35 11.24 -14.15
C GLU A 72 0.88 10.44 -13.72
N ARG A 73 1.89 11.12 -13.14
CA ARG A 73 3.06 10.47 -12.51
C ARG A 73 2.62 9.49 -11.43
N MET A 74 1.67 9.85 -10.58
CA MET A 74 1.13 8.92 -9.56
C MET A 74 0.37 7.72 -10.15
N ARG A 75 -0.26 7.86 -11.32
CA ARG A 75 -0.86 6.71 -12.02
C ARG A 75 0.22 5.76 -12.54
N TRP A 76 1.30 6.28 -13.10
CA TRP A 76 2.45 5.47 -13.53
C TRP A 76 3.16 4.82 -12.35
N ALA A 77 3.39 5.55 -11.27
CA ALA A 77 3.89 5.01 -10.02
C ALA A 77 3.01 3.85 -9.54
N SER A 78 1.69 4.02 -9.47
CA SER A 78 0.78 2.96 -9.06
C SER A 78 0.87 1.70 -9.94
N ARG A 79 1.10 1.85 -11.25
CA ARG A 79 1.28 0.70 -12.17
C ARG A 79 2.61 0.00 -11.93
N ALA A 80 3.69 0.76 -11.80
CA ALA A 80 5.03 0.22 -11.51
C ALA A 80 5.03 -0.55 -10.18
N LEU A 81 4.49 0.07 -9.13
CA LEU A 81 4.41 -0.52 -7.79
C LEU A 81 3.55 -1.79 -7.77
N ALA A 82 2.44 -1.83 -8.50
CA ALA A 82 1.61 -3.03 -8.63
C ALA A 82 2.33 -4.17 -9.37
N ALA A 83 3.28 -3.85 -10.25
CA ALA A 83 4.17 -4.81 -10.89
C ALA A 83 5.39 -5.19 -10.03
N GLY A 84 5.48 -4.69 -8.79
CA GLY A 84 6.63 -4.93 -7.91
C GLY A 84 7.88 -4.13 -8.29
N LEU A 85 7.73 -3.06 -9.08
CA LEU A 85 8.85 -2.25 -9.56
C LEU A 85 8.93 -0.92 -8.81
N PRO A 86 10.12 -0.48 -8.37
CA PRO A 86 10.33 0.90 -7.94
C PRO A 86 10.07 1.88 -9.09
N TYR A 87 9.54 3.05 -8.75
CA TYR A 87 9.34 4.19 -9.65
C TYR A 87 10.21 5.35 -9.21
N ILE A 88 11.14 5.77 -10.05
CA ILE A 88 12.15 6.80 -9.76
C ILE A 88 11.96 7.96 -10.72
N GLY A 89 11.80 9.17 -10.18
CA GLY A 89 11.93 10.41 -10.94
C GLY A 89 13.18 11.18 -10.53
N ALA A 90 13.29 12.44 -10.97
CA ALA A 90 14.46 13.27 -10.72
C ALA A 90 14.69 13.55 -9.22
N ASP A 91 13.63 13.77 -8.44
CA ASP A 91 13.67 14.16 -7.02
C ASP A 91 12.74 13.31 -6.12
N PHE A 92 12.17 12.23 -6.66
CA PHE A 92 11.29 11.33 -5.93
C PHE A 92 11.59 9.86 -6.23
N ARG A 93 11.29 9.00 -5.26
CA ARG A 93 11.33 7.55 -5.39
C ARG A 93 10.14 6.93 -4.65
N PHE A 94 9.51 5.96 -5.28
CA PHE A 94 8.51 5.10 -4.67
C PHE A 94 8.95 3.65 -4.80
N ASP A 95 8.95 2.95 -3.67
CA ASP A 95 9.21 1.52 -3.60
C ASP A 95 7.89 0.77 -3.33
N PRO A 96 7.71 -0.43 -3.92
CA PRO A 96 6.57 -1.29 -3.58
C PRO A 96 6.52 -1.52 -2.07
N PRO A 97 5.34 -1.45 -1.44
CA PRO A 97 5.24 -1.78 -0.02
C PRO A 97 5.64 -3.24 0.19
N GLU A 98 6.54 -3.49 1.13
CA GLU A 98 6.89 -4.85 1.55
C GLU A 98 5.73 -5.46 2.33
N LEU A 99 5.31 -6.66 1.90
CA LEU A 99 4.37 -7.49 2.65
C LEU A 99 5.17 -8.54 3.43
N ALA A 100 5.05 -8.53 4.74
CA ALA A 100 5.65 -9.49 5.63
C ALA A 100 4.98 -10.88 5.44
N PRO A 101 5.77 -11.96 5.43
CA PRO A 101 5.20 -13.30 5.42
C PRO A 101 4.43 -13.54 6.72
N PHE A 102 3.28 -14.19 6.61
CA PHE A 102 2.46 -14.63 7.74
C PHE A 102 2.14 -16.11 7.59
N GLU A 103 2.29 -16.86 8.67
CA GLU A 103 2.31 -18.34 8.63
C GLU A 103 0.92 -18.99 8.50
N LEU A 104 -0.13 -18.30 8.93
CA LEU A 104 -1.50 -18.77 8.86
C LEU A 104 -2.22 -18.17 7.64
N PRO A 105 -3.30 -18.82 7.16
CA PRO A 105 -4.20 -18.19 6.19
C PRO A 105 -4.63 -16.80 6.67
N SER A 106 -4.54 -15.81 5.78
CA SER A 106 -4.91 -14.45 6.11
C SER A 106 -5.54 -13.67 4.97
N ILE A 107 -6.32 -12.65 5.34
CA ILE A 107 -6.95 -11.71 4.41
C ILE A 107 -6.70 -10.29 4.92
N ALA A 108 -6.15 -9.42 4.08
CA ALA A 108 -6.03 -8.00 4.38
C ALA A 108 -7.22 -7.23 3.78
N VAL A 109 -7.95 -6.50 4.62
CA VAL A 109 -8.99 -5.55 4.20
C VAL A 109 -8.37 -4.16 4.13
N ILE A 110 -8.05 -3.74 2.91
CA ILE A 110 -7.45 -2.43 2.61
C ILE A 110 -8.45 -1.52 1.90
N GLY A 111 -8.06 -0.27 1.68
CA GLY A 111 -8.91 0.69 1.00
C GLY A 111 -8.12 1.90 0.56
N THR A 112 -8.72 2.72 -0.28
CA THR A 112 -8.05 3.85 -0.94
C THR A 112 -7.92 5.10 -0.07
N GLY A 113 -8.46 5.07 1.16
CA GLY A 113 -8.49 6.24 2.02
C GLY A 113 -9.24 6.06 3.34
N LYS A 114 -9.53 7.19 3.97
CA LYS A 114 -10.34 7.26 5.19
C LYS A 114 -11.84 7.29 4.84
N ARG A 115 -12.66 6.71 5.73
CA ARG A 115 -14.14 6.72 5.61
C ARG A 115 -14.69 6.01 4.36
N VAL A 116 -13.96 5.02 3.86
CA VAL A 116 -14.38 4.18 2.72
C VAL A 116 -15.08 2.88 3.14
N GLY A 117 -15.38 2.72 4.44
CA GLY A 117 -16.10 1.55 4.97
C GLY A 117 -15.26 0.30 5.27
N LYS A 118 -13.91 0.37 5.29
CA LYS A 118 -13.05 -0.81 5.58
C LYS A 118 -13.44 -1.55 6.86
N THR A 119 -13.50 -0.86 8.00
CA THR A 119 -13.83 -1.45 9.30
C THR A 119 -15.17 -2.18 9.25
N ALA A 120 -16.17 -1.63 8.54
CA ALA A 120 -17.47 -2.27 8.34
C ALA A 120 -17.38 -3.53 7.46
N VAL A 121 -16.59 -3.49 6.38
CA VAL A 121 -16.30 -4.67 5.55
C VAL A 121 -15.57 -5.74 6.35
N THR A 122 -14.57 -5.36 7.14
CA THR A 122 -13.83 -6.25 8.04
C THR A 122 -14.75 -6.92 9.04
N ALA A 123 -15.58 -6.15 9.75
CA ALA A 123 -16.53 -6.70 10.72
C ALA A 123 -17.57 -7.62 10.05
N HIS A 124 -18.06 -7.27 8.87
CA HIS A 124 -18.97 -8.12 8.10
C HIS A 124 -18.32 -9.44 7.69
N LEU A 125 -17.10 -9.37 7.13
CA LEU A 125 -16.33 -10.53 6.70
C LEU A 125 -16.00 -11.46 7.88
N ALA A 126 -15.52 -10.89 8.99
CA ALA A 126 -15.21 -11.62 10.20
C ALA A 126 -16.45 -12.37 10.73
N ARG A 127 -17.60 -11.68 10.83
CA ARG A 127 -18.84 -12.29 11.29
C ARG A 127 -19.38 -13.37 10.35
N LEU A 128 -19.15 -13.22 9.03
CA LEU A 128 -19.56 -14.22 8.05
C LEU A 128 -18.72 -15.49 8.17
N LEU A 129 -17.39 -15.34 8.25
CA LEU A 129 -16.44 -16.45 8.30
C LEU A 129 -16.39 -17.13 9.68
N ALA A 130 -16.70 -16.41 10.75
CA ALA A 130 -16.80 -16.98 12.10
C ALA A 130 -17.98 -17.95 12.30
N ARG A 131 -18.80 -18.19 11.26
CA ARG A 131 -19.90 -19.18 11.31
C ARG A 131 -19.38 -20.61 11.31
N ASP A 132 -18.25 -20.85 10.67
CA ASP A 132 -17.67 -22.18 10.44
C ASP A 132 -16.15 -22.23 10.61
N ARG A 133 -15.52 -21.13 11.06
CA ARG A 133 -14.06 -21.02 11.29
C ARG A 133 -13.77 -20.25 12.56
N ASP A 134 -12.63 -20.55 13.19
CA ASP A 134 -12.03 -19.67 14.18
C ASP A 134 -11.34 -18.48 13.50
N VAL A 135 -11.78 -17.28 13.81
CA VAL A 135 -11.36 -16.04 13.15
C VAL A 135 -10.83 -15.04 14.18
N VAL A 136 -9.63 -14.53 13.95
CA VAL A 136 -9.06 -13.42 14.73
C VAL A 136 -8.87 -12.21 13.82
N VAL A 137 -9.15 -11.01 14.33
CA VAL A 137 -8.91 -9.77 13.58
C VAL A 137 -7.76 -8.97 14.20
N VAL A 138 -6.78 -8.58 13.40
CA VAL A 138 -5.72 -7.65 13.79
C VAL A 138 -5.99 -6.30 13.13
N ALA A 139 -6.29 -5.27 13.93
CA ALA A 139 -6.70 -3.96 13.41
C ALA A 139 -5.61 -2.90 13.58
N MET A 140 -5.23 -2.27 12.49
CA MET A 140 -4.21 -1.21 12.46
C MET A 140 -4.85 0.17 12.60
N GLY A 141 -4.65 0.82 13.75
CA GLY A 141 -5.15 2.18 14.02
C GLY A 141 -4.09 3.28 13.86
N ARG A 142 -4.51 4.52 13.55
CA ARG A 142 -3.64 5.72 13.65
C ARG A 142 -3.40 6.16 15.09
N GLY A 143 -4.38 5.90 15.96
CA GLY A 143 -4.33 6.15 17.40
C GLY A 143 -4.48 4.85 18.20
N GLY A 144 -3.96 3.75 17.64
CA GLY A 144 -4.01 2.46 18.32
C GLY A 144 -3.20 2.43 19.63
N PRO A 145 -3.35 1.36 20.42
CA PRO A 145 -2.66 1.21 21.69
C PRO A 145 -1.13 1.11 21.52
N PRO A 146 -0.35 1.52 22.53
CA PRO A 146 1.12 1.52 22.44
C PRO A 146 1.71 0.12 22.26
N GLU A 147 1.11 -0.86 22.91
CA GLU A 147 1.34 -2.30 22.76
C GLU A 147 0.08 -2.93 22.17
N PRO A 148 0.18 -4.04 21.42
CA PRO A 148 -1.00 -4.72 20.91
C PRO A 148 -2.00 -5.07 22.03
N GLU A 149 -3.25 -4.65 21.86
CA GLU A 149 -4.30 -4.87 22.86
C GLU A 149 -5.26 -5.97 22.40
N VAL A 150 -5.34 -7.05 23.15
CA VAL A 150 -6.24 -8.17 22.83
C VAL A 150 -7.60 -7.99 23.49
N ILE A 151 -8.65 -8.02 22.67
CA ILE A 151 -10.06 -7.98 23.08
C ILE A 151 -10.66 -9.34 22.78
N VAL A 152 -10.87 -10.15 23.83
CA VAL A 152 -11.36 -11.54 23.70
C VAL A 152 -12.88 -11.65 23.59
N ARG A 153 -13.61 -10.62 24.02
CA ARG A 153 -15.07 -10.57 24.03
C ARG A 153 -15.54 -9.17 23.63
N PRO A 154 -16.76 -9.03 23.07
CA PRO A 154 -17.36 -7.73 22.82
C PRO A 154 -17.32 -6.83 24.07
N PRO A 155 -16.83 -5.59 23.96
CA PRO A 155 -16.87 -4.65 25.08
C PRO A 155 -18.31 -4.20 25.37
N SER A 156 -18.64 -3.99 26.64
CA SER A 156 -19.92 -3.38 27.04
C SER A 156 -19.89 -1.86 26.87
N VAL A 157 -21.07 -1.22 26.83
CA VAL A 157 -21.15 0.25 26.75
C VAL A 157 -20.49 0.89 27.96
N GLU A 158 -20.67 0.32 29.15
CA GLU A 158 -20.06 0.78 30.40
C GLU A 158 -18.53 0.71 30.33
N GLU A 159 -17.97 -0.41 29.86
CA GLU A 159 -16.52 -0.58 29.68
C GLU A 159 -15.94 0.46 28.69
N LEU A 160 -16.66 0.77 27.61
CA LEU A 160 -16.27 1.82 26.66
C LEU A 160 -16.32 3.22 27.30
N VAL A 161 -17.36 3.53 28.07
CA VAL A 161 -17.47 4.81 28.79
C VAL A 161 -16.34 4.96 29.82
N GLU A 162 -16.02 3.91 30.58
CA GLU A 162 -14.91 3.91 31.53
C GLU A 162 -13.57 4.12 30.84
N ARG A 163 -13.31 3.43 29.72
CA ARG A 163 -12.11 3.66 28.89
C ARG A 163 -11.98 5.12 28.46
N SER A 164 -13.07 5.71 27.98
CA SER A 164 -13.10 7.12 27.57
C SER A 164 -12.81 8.07 28.74
N ARG A 165 -13.40 7.82 29.91
CA ARG A 165 -13.18 8.63 31.12
C ARG A 165 -11.75 8.53 31.64
N ALA A 166 -11.09 7.41 31.41
CA ALA A 166 -9.67 7.21 31.70
C ALA A 166 -8.73 7.83 30.64
N GLY A 167 -9.25 8.58 29.67
CA GLY A 167 -8.47 9.22 28.61
C GLY A 167 -7.97 8.27 27.52
N ARG A 168 -8.46 7.02 27.48
CA ARG A 168 -8.12 6.03 26.45
C ARG A 168 -9.11 6.12 25.29
N HIS A 169 -8.67 5.67 24.11
CA HIS A 169 -9.58 5.53 22.98
C HIS A 169 -10.64 4.45 23.26
N ALA A 170 -11.91 4.84 23.17
CA ALA A 170 -13.07 3.98 23.36
C ALA A 170 -13.84 3.70 22.06
N ALA A 171 -13.36 4.19 20.93
CA ALA A 171 -13.98 4.04 19.61
C ALA A 171 -12.91 3.72 18.53
N SER A 172 -11.93 2.90 18.91
CA SER A 172 -10.92 2.39 17.98
C SER A 172 -11.47 1.23 17.16
N ASP A 173 -10.92 1.03 15.95
CA ASP A 173 -11.39 0.03 15.00
C ASP A 173 -11.46 -1.39 15.62
N HIS A 174 -10.50 -1.80 16.44
CA HIS A 174 -10.52 -3.12 17.10
C HIS A 174 -11.68 -3.30 18.09
N LEU A 175 -12.09 -2.24 18.79
CA LEU A 175 -13.23 -2.27 19.72
C LEU A 175 -14.54 -2.33 18.93
N GLU A 176 -14.65 -1.56 17.83
CA GLU A 176 -15.80 -1.59 16.93
C GLU A 176 -15.97 -2.99 16.32
N ILE A 177 -14.89 -3.58 15.79
CA ILE A 177 -14.93 -4.92 15.19
C ILE A 177 -15.29 -5.96 16.25
N ALA A 178 -14.70 -5.91 17.46
CA ALA A 178 -15.06 -6.85 18.53
C ALA A 178 -16.54 -6.77 18.88
N ALA A 179 -17.08 -5.54 19.00
CA ALA A 179 -18.48 -5.32 19.34
C ALA A 179 -19.45 -5.81 18.25
N LEU A 180 -19.10 -5.60 16.96
CA LEU A 180 -20.01 -5.88 15.84
C LEU A 180 -19.88 -7.28 15.26
N ALA A 181 -18.68 -7.86 15.31
CA ALA A 181 -18.39 -9.18 14.75
C ALA A 181 -18.44 -10.30 15.80
N GLY A 182 -18.21 -9.99 17.09
CA GLY A 182 -18.22 -10.99 18.15
C GLY A 182 -17.02 -11.94 18.15
N VAL A 183 -15.94 -11.59 17.45
CA VAL A 183 -14.71 -12.38 17.36
C VAL A 183 -13.59 -11.73 18.18
N PRO A 184 -12.54 -12.48 18.59
CA PRO A 184 -11.36 -11.87 19.18
C PRO A 184 -10.70 -10.87 18.24
N THR A 185 -10.36 -9.69 18.76
CA THR A 185 -9.66 -8.65 18.00
C THR A 185 -8.39 -8.20 18.71
N ILE A 186 -7.41 -7.75 17.94
CA ILE A 186 -6.13 -7.25 18.43
C ILE A 186 -5.94 -5.84 17.88
N GLY A 187 -5.97 -4.85 18.77
CA GLY A 187 -5.72 -3.46 18.41
C GLY A 187 -4.23 -3.17 18.30
N CYS A 188 -3.82 -2.60 17.16
CA CYS A 188 -2.45 -2.19 16.88
C CYS A 188 -2.42 -0.72 16.45
N ARG A 189 -1.22 -0.14 16.41
CA ARG A 189 -0.95 1.24 15.98
C ARG A 189 0.02 1.30 14.81
N ARG A 190 -0.03 2.43 14.12
CA ARG A 190 0.99 2.87 13.17
C ARG A 190 1.19 4.38 13.23
N ALA A 191 2.31 4.86 12.73
CA ALA A 191 2.54 6.27 12.44
C ALA A 191 3.25 6.44 11.08
N GLY A 192 3.00 7.58 10.42
CA GLY A 192 3.41 7.81 9.03
C GLY A 192 2.55 7.04 8.04
N GLY A 193 2.33 7.59 6.85
CA GLY A 193 1.60 6.91 5.77
C GLY A 193 2.14 7.39 4.43
N GLY A 194 2.65 6.46 3.63
CA GLY A 194 3.20 6.73 2.31
C GLY A 194 2.14 6.73 1.21
N LEU A 195 2.52 7.23 0.03
CA LEU A 195 1.65 7.28 -1.15
C LEU A 195 1.37 5.89 -1.75
N ALA A 196 2.21 4.90 -1.45
CA ALA A 196 2.08 3.50 -1.87
C ALA A 196 1.42 2.59 -0.81
N GLY A 197 0.91 3.14 0.30
CA GLY A 197 0.28 2.36 1.37
C GLY A 197 1.22 1.89 2.49
N ALA A 198 2.52 2.10 2.38
CA ALA A 198 3.48 1.85 3.45
C ALA A 198 3.26 2.75 4.69
N VAL A 199 3.81 2.32 5.82
CA VAL A 199 3.84 3.08 7.09
C VAL A 199 5.28 3.20 7.59
N THR A 200 5.57 4.23 8.40
CA THR A 200 6.94 4.45 8.89
C THR A 200 7.26 3.57 10.09
N ILE A 201 6.32 3.49 11.04
CA ILE A 201 6.41 2.61 12.20
C ILE A 201 5.06 1.96 12.47
N SER A 202 5.06 0.73 12.96
CA SER A 202 3.86 0.01 13.37
C SER A 202 4.19 -1.06 14.41
N ASN A 203 3.21 -1.46 15.21
CA ASN A 203 3.29 -2.66 16.05
C ASN A 203 2.37 -3.82 15.55
N VAL A 204 1.97 -3.77 14.27
CA VAL A 204 1.09 -4.80 13.68
C VAL A 204 1.78 -6.17 13.60
N ALA A 205 3.10 -6.22 13.41
CA ALA A 205 3.84 -7.48 13.41
C ALA A 205 3.74 -8.19 14.77
N GLU A 206 3.82 -7.45 15.87
CA GLU A 206 3.62 -7.98 17.22
C GLU A 206 2.18 -8.45 17.43
N GLY A 207 1.20 -7.70 16.92
CA GLY A 207 -0.20 -8.13 16.91
C GLY A 207 -0.45 -9.38 16.09
N ALA A 208 0.24 -9.54 14.95
CA ALA A 208 0.19 -10.72 14.11
C ALA A 208 0.74 -11.95 14.85
N ARG A 209 1.85 -11.82 15.58
CA ARG A 209 2.38 -12.91 16.43
C ARG A 209 1.37 -13.34 17.50
N LEU A 210 0.74 -12.38 18.19
CA LEU A 210 -0.30 -12.68 19.17
C LEU A 210 -1.54 -13.35 18.53
N ALA A 211 -1.86 -13.04 17.28
CA ALA A 211 -2.90 -13.73 16.54
C ALA A 211 -2.48 -15.17 16.22
N ALA A 212 -1.24 -15.38 15.76
CA ALA A 212 -0.71 -16.69 15.41
C ALA A 212 -0.58 -17.64 16.62
N GLU A 213 -0.20 -17.12 17.79
CA GLU A 213 -0.15 -17.88 19.06
C GLU A 213 -1.50 -18.50 19.45
N ARG A 214 -2.62 -17.96 18.93
CA ARG A 214 -3.96 -18.51 19.15
C ARG A 214 -4.31 -19.66 18.21
N ALA A 215 -3.52 -19.88 17.16
CA ALA A 215 -3.75 -20.87 16.11
C ALA A 215 -5.17 -20.87 15.51
N PRO A 216 -5.74 -19.71 15.11
CA PRO A 216 -7.04 -19.67 14.45
C PRO A 216 -6.98 -20.25 13.04
N ASP A 217 -8.15 -20.61 12.48
CA ASP A 217 -8.25 -21.04 11.09
C ASP A 217 -7.95 -19.90 10.09
N LEU A 218 -8.19 -18.65 10.50
CA LEU A 218 -8.01 -17.46 9.66
C LEU A 218 -7.71 -16.19 10.47
N VAL A 219 -6.77 -15.37 9.98
CA VAL A 219 -6.53 -14.01 10.49
C VAL A 219 -6.95 -12.96 9.48
N ILE A 220 -7.75 -11.99 9.90
CA ILE A 220 -8.12 -10.83 9.07
C ILE A 220 -7.33 -9.61 9.55
N PHE A 221 -6.63 -8.94 8.64
CA PHE A 221 -5.92 -7.70 8.92
C PHE A 221 -6.74 -6.49 8.45
N ASP A 222 -7.10 -5.59 9.36
CA ASP A 222 -7.83 -4.35 9.04
C ASP A 222 -6.85 -3.18 8.84
N GLY A 223 -6.88 -2.58 7.64
CA GLY A 223 -5.98 -1.49 7.25
C GLY A 223 -6.35 -0.12 7.81
N SER A 224 -5.43 0.86 7.68
CA SER A 224 -5.56 2.18 8.34
C SER A 224 -5.60 3.37 7.39
N GLY A 225 -6.80 3.78 6.98
CA GLY A 225 -6.95 4.73 5.88
C GLY A 225 -6.54 4.06 4.56
N ALA A 226 -5.50 4.60 3.90
CA ALA A 226 -4.85 3.98 2.75
C ALA A 226 -3.62 3.10 3.11
N ALA A 227 -3.28 3.02 4.40
CA ALA A 227 -2.15 2.19 4.83
C ALA A 227 -2.53 0.70 4.81
N ILE A 228 -1.64 -0.09 4.23
CA ILE A 228 -1.73 -1.54 4.09
C ILE A 228 -1.05 -2.16 5.32
N PRO A 229 -1.71 -3.10 6.04
CA PRO A 229 -1.04 -3.88 7.08
C PRO A 229 0.19 -4.58 6.50
N PRO A 230 1.36 -4.49 7.17
CA PRO A 230 2.58 -5.16 6.72
C PRO A 230 2.38 -6.67 6.66
#